data_AF-A0A535BPN1-F1
#
_entry.id   AF-A0A535BPN1-F1
#
_cell.length_a   1.000
_cell.length_b   1.000
_cell.length_c   1.000
_cell.angle_alpha   90.00
_cell.angle_beta   90.00
_cell.angle_gamma   90.00
#
_symmetry.space_group_name_H-M   'P 1'
#
loop_
_entity.id
_entity.type
_entity.pdbx_description
1 polymer ?
#
loop_
_entity_poly.entity_id
_entity_poly.type
_entity_poly.pdbx_seq_one_letter_code
_entity_poly.pdbx_strand_id
1 'polypeptide(L)'
;MTLKGNTGDFPLETVLRLLTETKKTGELTLRGDKGEGALGLAEGRVIAAVFANEGPIPALGSIWDMGRADFEFTAWNEAPPGNLEGELQDNLRKAEEYKKWIESVRQVIPTDRTRFRLSERAAEQGAVTFTSDR
;
A
#
# COMPACT_ATOMS: atom_id res chain seq x y z
N MET A 1 -18.67 -14.15 -14.49
CA MET A 1 -19.28 -13.92 -13.16
C MET A 1 -18.50 -12.80 -12.52
N THR A 2 -19.18 -11.73 -12.11
CA THR A 2 -18.53 -10.54 -11.54
C THR A 2 -18.77 -10.56 -10.04
N LEU A 3 -17.71 -10.70 -9.24
CA LEU A 3 -17.79 -10.64 -7.78
C LEU A 3 -17.70 -9.16 -7.40
N LYS A 4 -18.77 -8.60 -6.83
CA LYS A 4 -18.85 -7.19 -6.41
C LYS A 4 -19.61 -7.05 -5.11
N GLY A 5 -19.28 -6.05 -4.32
CA GLY A 5 -19.92 -5.80 -3.02
C GLY A 5 -19.23 -4.70 -2.24
N ASN A 6 -19.46 -4.66 -0.92
CA ASN A 6 -18.86 -3.68 -0.02
C ASN A 6 -18.11 -4.39 1.12
N THR A 7 -16.95 -3.88 1.53
CA THR A 7 -16.15 -4.47 2.61
C THR A 7 -16.78 -4.34 3.99
N GLY A 8 -17.80 -3.48 4.14
CA GLY A 8 -18.62 -3.39 5.34
C GLY A 8 -19.57 -4.58 5.53
N ASP A 9 -20.02 -5.20 4.43
CA ASP A 9 -20.86 -6.41 4.45
C ASP A 9 -20.01 -7.68 4.34
N PHE A 10 -18.93 -7.63 3.56
CA PHE A 10 -18.00 -8.73 3.33
C PHE A 10 -16.56 -8.28 3.60
N PRO A 11 -16.01 -8.53 4.80
CA PRO A 11 -14.66 -8.09 5.15
C PRO A 11 -13.63 -8.50 4.08
N LEU A 12 -12.66 -7.63 3.79
CA LEU A 12 -11.66 -7.85 2.74
C LEU A 12 -10.93 -9.19 2.90
N GLU A 13 -10.58 -9.57 4.14
CA GLU A 13 -9.98 -10.87 4.45
C GLU A 13 -10.85 -12.05 3.98
N THR A 14 -12.16 -11.94 4.15
CA THR A 14 -13.11 -12.98 3.70
C THR A 14 -13.20 -13.04 2.19
N VAL A 15 -13.22 -11.89 1.51
CA VAL A 15 -13.20 -11.82 0.04
C VAL A 15 -11.92 -12.43 -0.51
N LEU A 16 -10.77 -12.08 0.06
CA LEU A 16 -9.47 -12.64 -0.37
C LEU A 16 -9.38 -14.14 -0.08
N ARG A 17 -9.84 -14.61 1.08
CA ARG A 17 -9.90 -16.05 1.37
C ARG A 17 -10.71 -16.81 0.31
N LEU A 18 -11.88 -16.28 -0.07
CA LEU A 18 -12.70 -16.88 -1.14
C LEU A 18 -11.94 -16.93 -2.48
N LEU A 19 -11.28 -15.84 -2.87
CA LEU A 19 -10.52 -15.79 -4.12
C LEU A 19 -9.31 -16.72 -4.10
N THR A 20 -8.65 -16.86 -2.96
CA THR A 20 -7.52 -17.79 -2.74
C THR A 20 -7.98 -19.25 -2.81
N GLU A 21 -9.03 -19.62 -2.07
CA GLU A 21 -9.57 -20.98 -2.06
C GLU A 21 -10.09 -21.41 -3.44
N THR A 22 -10.64 -20.47 -4.20
CA THR A 22 -11.12 -20.71 -5.57
C THR A 22 -10.06 -20.45 -6.66
N LYS A 23 -8.80 -20.24 -6.26
CA LYS A 23 -7.62 -20.05 -7.12
C LYS A 23 -7.85 -19.03 -8.24
N LYS A 24 -8.49 -17.91 -7.94
CA LYS A 24 -8.80 -16.90 -8.96
C LYS A 24 -7.54 -16.16 -9.41
N THR A 25 -7.56 -15.82 -10.69
CA THR A 25 -6.58 -14.97 -11.36
C THR A 25 -7.32 -13.74 -11.90
N GLY A 26 -6.91 -12.54 -11.47
CA GLY A 26 -7.63 -11.31 -11.76
C GLY A 26 -7.27 -10.15 -10.84
N GLU A 27 -7.92 -9.01 -11.07
CA GLU A 27 -7.79 -7.81 -10.27
C GLU A 27 -8.98 -7.67 -9.32
N LEU A 28 -8.73 -7.35 -8.06
CA LEU A 28 -9.72 -6.85 -7.11
C LEU A 28 -9.50 -5.35 -6.95
N THR A 29 -10.39 -4.53 -7.50
CA THR A 29 -10.39 -3.08 -7.29
C THR A 29 -11.18 -2.75 -6.02
N LEU A 30 -10.71 -1.74 -5.27
CA LEU A 30 -11.35 -1.25 -4.06
C LEU A 30 -11.44 0.27 -4.11
N ARG A 31 -12.63 0.81 -3.85
CA ARG A 31 -12.87 2.26 -3.78
C ARG A 31 -13.55 2.62 -2.47
N GLY A 32 -12.90 3.44 -1.66
CA GLY A 32 -13.44 3.93 -0.38
C GLY A 32 -13.06 5.38 -0.12
N ASP A 33 -13.40 5.88 1.07
CA ASP A 33 -13.21 7.29 1.44
C ASP A 33 -11.74 7.73 1.43
N LYS A 34 -10.82 6.79 1.65
CA LYS A 34 -9.37 7.04 1.65
C LYS A 34 -8.75 7.05 0.26
N GLY A 35 -9.48 6.59 -0.77
CA GLY A 35 -9.00 6.54 -2.16
C GLY A 35 -9.37 5.23 -2.86
N GLU A 36 -8.67 4.98 -3.96
CA GLU A 36 -8.85 3.78 -4.80
C GLU A 36 -7.54 2.97 -4.83
N GLY A 37 -7.68 1.66 -4.72
CA GLY A 37 -6.56 0.72 -4.79
C GLY A 37 -6.95 -0.56 -5.51
N ALA A 38 -5.94 -1.35 -5.86
CA ALA A 38 -6.13 -2.63 -6.54
C ALA A 38 -5.19 -3.69 -5.96
N LEU A 39 -5.71 -4.92 -5.88
CA LEU A 39 -4.94 -6.13 -5.58
C LEU A 39 -4.96 -7.04 -6.81
N GLY A 40 -3.78 -7.42 -7.28
CA GLY A 40 -3.63 -8.42 -8.32
C GLY A 40 -3.51 -9.82 -7.73
N LEU A 41 -4.30 -10.75 -8.25
CA LEU A 41 -4.28 -12.15 -7.87
C LEU A 41 -3.87 -13.04 -9.05
N ALA A 42 -3.04 -14.04 -8.77
CA ALA A 42 -2.69 -15.10 -9.72
C ALA A 42 -2.72 -16.46 -9.03
N GLU A 43 -3.55 -17.36 -9.55
CA GLU A 43 -3.75 -18.71 -9.01
C GLU A 43 -4.08 -18.70 -7.50
N GLY A 44 -4.86 -17.71 -7.07
CA GLY A 44 -5.26 -17.52 -5.67
C GLY A 44 -4.22 -16.81 -4.78
N ARG A 45 -3.04 -16.45 -5.30
CA ARG A 45 -2.03 -15.69 -4.55
C ARG A 45 -2.11 -14.21 -4.88
N VAL A 46 -1.95 -13.35 -3.86
CA VAL A 46 -1.82 -11.91 -4.06
C VAL A 46 -0.41 -11.62 -4.58
N ILE A 47 -0.32 -11.15 -5.82
CA ILE A 47 0.96 -10.88 -6.50
C ILE A 47 1.20 -9.40 -6.72
N ALA A 48 0.18 -8.56 -6.57
CA ALA A 48 0.32 -7.13 -6.72
C ALA A 48 -0.55 -6.33 -5.76
N ALA A 49 -0.04 -5.18 -5.32
CA ALA A 49 -0.82 -4.16 -4.65
C ALA A 49 -0.46 -2.78 -5.22
N VAL A 50 -1.48 -1.96 -5.48
CA VAL A 50 -1.34 -0.61 -6.00
C VAL A 50 -2.30 0.32 -5.27
N PHE A 51 -1.76 1.39 -4.69
CA PHE A 51 -2.54 2.44 -4.04
C PHE A 51 -1.81 3.76 -4.20
N ALA A 52 -2.46 4.74 -4.85
CA ALA A 52 -1.84 6.02 -5.19
C ALA A 52 -0.43 5.85 -5.82
N ASN A 53 0.58 6.54 -5.26
CA ASN A 53 1.99 6.46 -5.69
C ASN A 53 2.86 5.68 -4.67
N GLU A 54 2.25 4.81 -3.87
CA GLU A 54 2.96 4.05 -2.85
C GLU A 54 3.72 2.87 -3.43
N GLY A 55 4.78 2.45 -2.73
CA GLY A 55 5.44 1.17 -3.03
C GLY A 55 4.52 -0.03 -2.71
N PRO A 56 4.85 -1.24 -3.15
CA PRO A 56 3.96 -2.41 -3.05
C PRO A 56 3.52 -2.76 -1.62
N ILE A 57 4.46 -2.78 -0.67
CA ILE A 57 4.18 -3.12 0.73
C ILE A 57 3.35 -2.02 1.42
N PRO A 58 3.71 -0.72 1.33
CA PRO A 58 2.85 0.35 1.83
C PRO A 58 1.46 0.35 1.20
N ALA A 59 1.37 0.17 -0.12
CA ALA A 59 0.10 0.12 -0.85
C ALA A 59 -0.82 -1.00 -0.32
N LEU A 60 -0.27 -2.19 -0.05
CA LEU A 60 -1.00 -3.29 0.56
C LEU A 60 -1.57 -2.89 1.94
N GLY A 61 -0.76 -2.23 2.77
CA GLY A 61 -1.20 -1.72 4.07
C GLY A 61 -2.31 -0.68 3.95
N SER A 62 -2.17 0.28 3.04
CA SER A 62 -3.16 1.33 2.78
C SER A 62 -4.50 0.77 2.29
N ILE A 63 -4.47 -0.25 1.44
CA ILE A 63 -5.68 -0.98 1.01
C ILE A 63 -6.32 -1.72 2.20
N TRP A 64 -5.52 -2.38 3.03
CA TRP A 64 -6.03 -3.10 4.20
C TRP A 64 -6.68 -2.18 5.22
N ASP A 65 -6.10 -0.99 5.40
CA ASP A 65 -6.58 0.06 6.30
C ASP A 65 -7.69 0.93 5.69
N MET A 66 -8.12 0.68 4.45
CA MET A 66 -9.13 1.50 3.75
C MET A 66 -10.46 1.56 4.51
N GLY A 67 -10.79 0.53 5.29
CA GLY A 67 -12.05 0.42 6.02
C GLY A 67 -13.18 -0.04 5.09
N ARG A 68 -14.28 0.72 5.06
CA ARG A 68 -15.39 0.46 4.12
C ARG A 68 -15.03 0.92 2.72
N ALA A 69 -15.15 0.00 1.77
CA ALA A 69 -14.85 0.21 0.36
C ALA A 69 -15.76 -0.66 -0.50
N ASP A 70 -16.22 -0.13 -1.62
CA ASP A 70 -16.82 -0.94 -2.67
C ASP A 70 -15.72 -1.73 -3.37
N PHE A 71 -15.96 -3.00 -3.66
CA PHE A 71 -15.02 -3.85 -4.37
C PHE A 71 -15.63 -4.46 -5.62
N GLU A 72 -14.78 -4.68 -6.63
CA GLU A 72 -15.13 -5.41 -7.85
C GLU A 72 -13.96 -6.29 -8.28
N PHE A 73 -14.24 -7.53 -8.63
CA PHE A 73 -13.26 -8.47 -9.17
C PHE A 73 -13.42 -8.62 -10.67
N THR A 74 -12.35 -8.38 -11.41
CA THR A 74 -12.25 -8.58 -12.85
C THR A 74 -11.25 -9.70 -13.14
N ALA A 75 -11.73 -10.78 -13.74
CA ALA A 75 -10.87 -11.91 -14.10
C ALA A 75 -9.88 -11.54 -15.21
N TRP A 76 -8.66 -12.04 -15.10
CA TRP A 76 -7.66 -11.94 -16.16
C TRP A 76 -7.56 -13.27 -16.92
N ASN A 77 -7.21 -13.18 -18.21
CA ASN A 77 -6.80 -14.36 -18.98
C ASN A 77 -5.39 -14.81 -18.59
N GLU A 78 -4.51 -13.84 -18.34
CA GLU A 78 -3.13 -14.05 -17.91
C GLU A 78 -2.76 -12.98 -16.89
N ALA A 79 -2.05 -13.37 -15.82
CA ALA A 79 -1.65 -12.45 -14.79
C ALA A 79 -0.50 -11.54 -15.28
N PRO A 80 -0.59 -10.22 -15.06
CA PRO A 80 0.53 -9.33 -15.29
C PRO A 80 1.68 -9.64 -14.31
N PRO A 81 2.89 -9.12 -14.57
CA PRO A 81 3.99 -9.22 -13.62
C PRO A 81 3.61 -8.68 -12.25
N GLY A 82 3.86 -9.48 -11.21
CA GLY A 82 3.60 -9.08 -9.82
C GLY A 82 4.64 -8.07 -9.31
N ASN A 83 4.23 -7.27 -8.32
CA ASN A 83 5.11 -6.39 -7.56
C ASN A 83 5.26 -6.82 -6.08
N LEU A 84 4.63 -7.93 -5.70
CA LEU A 84 4.73 -8.57 -4.39
C LEU A 84 5.28 -9.99 -4.54
N GLU A 85 6.15 -10.35 -3.60
CA GLU A 85 6.71 -11.69 -3.46
C GLU A 85 6.35 -12.28 -2.10
N GLY A 86 6.23 -13.60 -2.03
CA GLY A 86 5.93 -14.33 -0.79
C GLY A 86 4.44 -14.36 -0.44
N GLU A 87 4.15 -14.74 0.80
CA GLU A 87 2.79 -14.95 1.30
C GLU A 87 2.11 -13.66 1.76
N LEU A 88 0.79 -13.59 1.62
CA LEU A 88 -0.01 -12.41 1.99
C LEU A 88 0.21 -12.01 3.46
N GLN A 89 0.22 -12.97 4.38
CA GLN A 89 0.37 -12.71 5.82
C GLN A 89 1.73 -12.11 6.16
N ASP A 90 2.79 -12.56 5.51
CA ASP A 90 4.12 -11.96 5.67
C ASP A 90 4.18 -10.53 5.14
N ASN A 91 3.53 -10.27 3.99
CA ASN A 91 3.49 -8.94 3.41
C ASN A 91 2.62 -7.97 4.22
N LEU A 92 1.54 -8.43 4.83
CA LEU A 92 0.75 -7.63 5.79
C LEU A 92 1.55 -7.29 7.05
N ARG A 93 2.31 -8.25 7.57
CA ARG A 93 3.22 -7.98 8.70
C ARG A 93 4.27 -6.93 8.33
N LYS A 94 4.89 -7.03 7.15
CA LYS A 94 5.83 -6.00 6.66
C LYS A 94 5.17 -4.63 6.48
N ALA A 95 3.91 -4.58 6.04
CA ALA A 95 3.16 -3.34 5.88
C ALA A 95 2.91 -2.67 7.25
N GLU A 96 2.54 -3.45 8.27
CA GLU A 96 2.38 -2.97 9.64
C GLU A 96 3.70 -2.48 10.25
N GLU A 97 4.81 -3.20 10.02
CA GLU A 97 6.16 -2.77 10.42
C GLU A 97 6.54 -1.44 9.75
N TYR A 98 6.28 -1.30 8.45
CA TYR A 98 6.53 -0.07 7.71
C TYR A 98 5.72 1.11 8.24
N LYS A 99 4.43 0.90 8.55
CA LYS A 99 3.56 1.92 9.12
C LYS A 99 4.08 2.42 10.46
N LYS A 100 4.46 1.51 11.37
CA LYS A 100 5.08 1.86 12.66
C LYS A 100 6.37 2.66 12.48
N TRP A 101 7.19 2.27 11.50
CA TRP A 101 8.39 3.01 11.18
C TRP A 101 8.07 4.43 10.70
N ILE A 102 7.12 4.62 9.78
CA ILE A 102 6.69 5.97 9.34
C ILE A 102 6.14 6.80 10.50
N GLU A 103 5.35 6.21 11.39
CA GLU A 103 4.85 6.89 12.59
C GLU A 103 6.01 7.37 13.48
N SER A 104 7.05 6.54 13.69
CA SER A 104 8.24 6.95 14.44
C SER A 104 9.03 8.07 13.74
N VAL A 105 9.13 8.04 12.40
CA VAL A 105 9.79 9.09 11.62
C VAL A 105 9.05 10.41 11.78
N ARG A 106 7.71 10.39 11.75
CA ARG A 106 6.87 11.60 11.91
C ARG A 106 6.96 12.23 13.29
N GLN A 107 7.34 11.47 14.33
CA GLN A 107 7.63 12.05 15.65
C GLN A 107 8.88 12.94 15.63
N VAL A 108 9.85 12.65 14.76
CA VAL A 108 11.12 13.38 14.66
C VAL A 108 11.09 14.41 13.53
N ILE A 109 10.36 14.13 12.45
CA ILE A 109 10.18 15.03 11.30
C ILE A 109 8.68 15.33 11.18
N PRO A 110 8.19 16.43 11.80
CA PRO A 110 6.76 16.70 11.88
C PRO A 110 6.09 16.91 10.52
N THR A 111 6.86 17.36 9.52
CA THR A 111 6.36 17.59 8.15
C THR A 111 7.43 17.43 7.08
N ASP A 112 7.10 16.69 6.03
CA ASP A 112 7.89 16.54 4.79
C ASP A 112 7.92 17.84 3.96
N ARG A 113 7.09 18.82 4.35
CA ARG A 113 6.99 20.15 3.75
C ARG A 113 7.89 21.20 4.42
N THR A 114 8.77 20.78 5.33
CA THR A 114 9.66 21.70 6.04
C THR A 114 10.58 22.39 5.03
N ARG A 115 10.39 23.69 4.83
CA ARG A 115 11.26 24.52 4.02
C ARG A 115 12.39 25.03 4.89
N PHE A 116 13.60 24.56 4.63
CA PHE A 116 14.81 25.10 5.26
C PHE A 116 15.24 26.36 4.49
N ARG A 117 15.52 27.44 5.22
CA ARG A 117 16.17 28.64 4.66
C ARG A 117 17.62 28.64 5.13
N LEU A 118 18.55 28.64 4.19
CA LEU A 118 19.97 28.82 4.51
C LEU A 118 20.17 30.23 5.07
N SER A 119 20.97 30.35 6.12
CA SER A 119 21.48 31.65 6.55
C SER A 119 22.45 32.19 5.51
N GLU A 120 22.61 33.52 5.41
CA GLU A 120 23.53 34.15 4.45
C GLU A 120 24.95 33.58 4.56
N ARG A 121 25.41 33.37 5.80
CA ARG A 121 26.72 32.76 6.09
C ARG A 121 26.85 31.32 5.56
N ALA A 122 25.77 30.54 5.57
CA ALA A 122 25.78 29.17 5.04
C ALA A 122 25.72 29.14 3.50
N ALA A 123 25.07 30.13 2.88
CA ALA A 123 25.01 30.25 1.43
C ALA A 123 26.37 30.60 0.81
N GLU A 124 27.22 31.34 1.54
CA GLU A 124 28.58 31.70 1.11
C GLU A 124 29.58 30.53 1.12
N GLN A 125 29.30 29.44 1.84
CA GLN A 125 30.23 28.31 1.99
C GLN A 125 30.21 27.30 0.83
N GLY A 126 29.38 27.52 -0.19
CA GLY A 126 29.38 26.76 -1.45
C GLY A 126 28.84 25.32 -1.39
N ALA A 127 28.92 24.65 -0.24
CA ALA A 127 28.33 23.34 0.01
C ALA A 127 27.80 23.25 1.45
N VAL A 128 26.58 22.73 1.59
CA VAL A 128 25.94 22.49 2.89
C VAL A 128 25.65 21.00 3.01
N THR A 129 26.21 20.36 4.04
CA THR A 129 25.97 18.94 4.34
C THR A 129 25.08 18.86 5.57
N PHE A 130 23.92 18.22 5.43
CA PHE A 130 23.08 17.88 6.58
C PHE A 130 23.68 16.65 7.27
N THR A 131 24.15 16.83 8.50
CA THR A 131 24.58 15.74 9.36
C THR A 131 23.51 15.48 10.41
N SER A 132 23.16 14.21 10.60
CA SER A 132 22.36 13.78 11.75
C SER A 132 23.23 13.93 13.00
N ASP A 133 22.93 14.91 13.85
CA ASP A 133 23.48 14.91 15.19
C ASP A 133 22.82 13.77 15.99
N ARG A 134 23.67 13.06 16.72
CA ARG A 134 23.32 11.94 17.61
C ARG A 134 22.51 12.40 18.82
#